data_AF-A0A3D5FDZ6-F1
#
_entry.id   AF-A0A3D5FDZ6-F1
#
_cell.length_a   1.000
_cell.length_b   1.000
_cell.length_c   1.000
_cell.angle_alpha   90.00
_cell.angle_beta   90.00
_cell.angle_gamma   90.00
#
_symmetry.space_group_name_H-M   'P 1'
#
loop_
_entity.id
_entity.type
_entity.pdbx_description
1 polymer ?
#
loop_
_entity_poly.entity_id
_entity_poly.type
_entity_poly.pdbx_seq_one_letter_code
_entity_poly.pdbx_strand_id
1 'polypeptide(L)'
;MSTRPNLRIGHVAIFVRDLDKMRAFYTDILGFTVTDEGPHPVASIQMIFMSSNPEEHHEFVLLEGRPENENYSPAQQLSFYLENLDELRTLRDRLVAEGIEIDRYACHGNALSFYF
;
A
#
# COMPACT_ATOMS: atom_id res chain seq x y z
N MET A 1 16.11 -13.65 -23.13
CA MET A 1 14.88 -14.25 -22.57
C MET A 1 14.20 -13.18 -21.73
N SER A 2 12.93 -12.87 -21.98
CA SER A 2 12.19 -11.96 -21.10
C SER A 2 11.96 -12.67 -19.77
N THR A 3 12.72 -12.31 -18.75
CA THR A 3 12.46 -12.78 -17.39
C THR A 3 11.17 -12.10 -16.92
N ARG A 4 10.17 -12.90 -16.55
CA ARG A 4 8.98 -12.38 -15.92
C ARG A 4 9.39 -11.75 -14.58
N PRO A 5 8.81 -10.61 -14.16
CA PRO A 5 9.11 -10.01 -12.87
C PRO A 5 8.78 -11.01 -11.77
N ASN A 6 9.65 -11.14 -10.77
CA ASN A 6 9.41 -11.99 -9.62
C ASN A 6 8.68 -11.19 -8.54
N LEU A 7 7.37 -11.00 -8.74
CA LEU A 7 6.54 -10.17 -7.86
C LEU A 7 6.02 -10.98 -6.68
N ARG A 8 6.06 -10.37 -5.50
CA ARG A 8 5.31 -10.81 -4.31
C ARG A 8 4.26 -9.77 -3.97
N ILE A 9 3.14 -10.18 -3.38
CA ILE A 9 2.19 -9.22 -2.79
C ILE A 9 2.95 -8.45 -1.70
N GLY A 10 2.90 -7.12 -1.78
CA GLY A 10 3.51 -6.22 -0.78
C GLY A 10 2.53 -5.94 0.34
N HIS A 11 1.69 -4.92 0.15
CA HIS A 11 0.68 -4.52 1.10
C HIS A 11 -0.63 -4.15 0.41
N VAL A 12 -1.70 -4.17 1.20
CA VAL A 12 -3.03 -3.69 0.78
C VAL A 12 -3.38 -2.47 1.61
N ALA A 13 -3.91 -1.44 0.96
CA ALA A 13 -4.51 -0.31 1.65
C ALA A 13 -6.00 -0.20 1.34
N ILE A 14 -6.80 0.12 2.35
CA ILE A 14 -8.24 0.30 2.21
C ILE A 14 -8.72 1.60 2.86
N PHE A 15 -9.74 2.20 2.27
CA PHE A 15 -10.52 3.25 2.92
C PHE A 15 -11.54 2.65 3.91
N VAL A 16 -11.60 3.23 5.10
CA VAL A 16 -12.56 2.86 6.16
C VAL A 16 -13.40 4.05 6.58
N ARG A 17 -14.58 3.76 7.14
CA ARG A 17 -15.54 4.78 7.61
C ARG A 17 -15.23 5.27 9.02
N ASP A 18 -14.74 4.36 9.85
CA ASP A 18 -14.43 4.60 11.26
C ASP A 18 -13.06 3.99 11.53
N LEU A 19 -12.05 4.85 11.57
CA LEU A 19 -10.65 4.44 11.66
C LEU A 19 -10.36 3.77 13.01
N ASP A 20 -10.88 4.33 14.10
CA ASP A 20 -10.68 3.81 15.46
C ASP A 20 -11.33 2.44 15.64
N LYS A 21 -12.57 2.26 15.15
CA LYS A 21 -13.25 0.98 15.20
C LYS A 21 -12.52 -0.09 14.39
N MET A 22 -12.04 0.27 13.19
CA MET A 22 -11.32 -0.68 12.35
C MET A 22 -9.92 -0.98 12.92
N ARG A 23 -9.21 0.01 13.46
CA ARG A 23 -7.96 -0.19 14.20
C ARG A 23 -8.17 -1.23 15.30
N ALA A 24 -9.13 -1.00 16.20
CA ALA A 24 -9.43 -1.91 17.31
C ALA A 24 -9.79 -3.32 16.81
N PHE A 25 -10.56 -3.43 15.73
CA PHE A 25 -10.85 -4.74 15.13
C PHE A 25 -9.58 -5.47 14.66
N TYR A 26 -8.72 -4.79 13.90
CA TYR A 26 -7.51 -5.44 13.37
C TYR A 26 -6.46 -5.71 14.46
N THR A 27 -6.34 -4.84 15.46
CA THR A 27 -5.38 -5.04 16.56
C THR A 27 -5.89 -6.03 17.60
N ASP A 28 -7.09 -5.80 18.15
CA ASP A 28 -7.53 -6.46 19.38
C ASP A 28 -8.18 -7.82 19.08
N ILE A 29 -8.81 -7.96 17.91
CA ILE A 29 -9.48 -9.20 17.51
C ILE A 29 -8.57 -10.03 16.60
N LEU A 30 -7.93 -9.40 15.60
CA LEU A 30 -7.10 -10.12 14.63
C LEU A 30 -5.60 -10.17 14.98
N GLY A 31 -5.14 -9.39 15.96
CA GLY A 31 -3.76 -9.47 16.46
C GLY A 31 -2.72 -8.74 15.61
N PHE A 32 -3.12 -7.82 14.73
CA PHE A 32 -2.15 -6.97 14.04
C PHE A 32 -1.45 -6.02 15.02
N THR A 33 -0.20 -5.70 14.72
CA THR A 33 0.56 -4.66 15.43
C THR A 33 0.55 -3.38 14.60
N VAL A 34 0.18 -2.25 15.22
CA VAL A 34 0.36 -0.92 14.62
C VAL A 34 1.85 -0.61 14.62
N THR A 35 2.41 -0.39 13.43
CA THR A 35 3.84 -0.14 13.24
C THR A 35 4.14 1.34 13.02
N ASP A 36 3.21 2.07 12.43
CA ASP A 36 3.29 3.53 12.25
C ASP A 36 1.88 4.13 12.06
N GLU A 37 1.74 5.43 12.31
CA GLU A 37 0.49 6.18 12.11
C GLU A 37 0.76 7.66 11.86
N GLY A 38 -0.06 8.27 10.99
CA GLY A 38 0.09 9.70 10.70
C GLY A 38 -0.76 10.19 9.53
N PRO A 39 -0.68 11.50 9.25
CA PRO A 39 -1.46 12.10 8.17
C PRO A 39 -0.95 11.66 6.79
N HIS A 40 -1.87 11.50 5.83
CA HIS A 40 -1.49 11.28 4.44
C HIS A 40 -0.73 12.51 3.90
N PRO A 41 0.38 12.33 3.15
CA PRO A 41 1.28 13.44 2.78
C PRO A 41 0.64 14.49 1.85
N VAL A 42 -0.49 14.16 1.21
CA VAL A 42 -1.18 15.03 0.25
C VAL A 42 -2.64 15.29 0.62
N ALA A 43 -3.27 14.38 1.36
CA ALA A 43 -4.70 14.41 1.62
C ALA A 43 -4.91 14.62 3.11
N SER A 44 -5.91 15.42 3.50
CA SER A 44 -6.20 15.70 4.91
C SER A 44 -6.96 14.54 5.57
N ILE A 45 -6.35 13.35 5.57
CA ILE A 45 -6.88 12.10 6.14
C ILE A 45 -5.79 11.39 6.94
N GLN A 46 -6.18 10.59 7.93
CA GLN A 46 -5.25 9.77 8.70
C GLN A 46 -5.01 8.39 8.09
N MET A 47 -3.81 7.87 8.34
CA MET A 47 -3.38 6.54 7.95
C MET A 47 -2.86 5.76 9.16
N ILE A 48 -3.18 4.47 9.22
CA ILE A 48 -2.62 3.53 10.20
C ILE A 48 -1.98 2.38 9.44
N PHE A 49 -0.69 2.17 9.69
CA PHE A 49 0.11 1.10 9.11
C PHE A 49 0.20 -0.05 10.12
N MET A 50 -0.07 -1.27 9.65
CA MET A 50 -0.14 -2.44 10.50
C MET A 50 0.53 -3.65 9.85
N SER A 51 1.09 -4.51 10.68
CA SER A 51 1.73 -5.76 10.25
C SER A 51 1.32 -6.92 11.15
N SER A 52 1.25 -8.12 10.56
CA SER A 52 1.20 -9.38 11.30
C SER A 52 2.58 -10.06 11.35
N ASN A 53 3.53 -9.60 10.54
CA ASN A 53 4.90 -10.07 10.48
C ASN A 53 5.87 -9.01 11.04
N PRO A 54 6.64 -9.30 12.10
CA PRO A 54 7.60 -8.35 12.68
C PRO A 54 8.78 -7.98 11.76
N GLU A 55 9.03 -8.76 10.70
CA GLU A 55 10.05 -8.44 9.69
C GLU A 55 9.56 -7.46 8.62
N GLU A 56 8.24 -7.24 8.53
CA GLU A 56 7.62 -6.35 7.55
C GLU A 56 7.13 -5.07 8.23
N HIS A 57 7.50 -3.92 7.66
CA HIS A 57 7.09 -2.63 8.22
C HIS A 57 5.56 -2.48 8.20
N HIS A 58 4.88 -2.94 7.14
CA HIS A 58 3.43 -3.09 7.12
C HIS A 58 3.01 -4.02 5.98
N GLU A 59 1.95 -4.77 6.24
CA GLU A 59 1.25 -5.58 5.23
C GLU A 59 -0.13 -4.97 4.92
N PHE A 60 -0.66 -4.15 5.83
CA PHE A 60 -2.00 -3.62 5.75
C PHE A 60 -2.09 -2.17 6.22
N VAL A 61 -2.80 -1.34 5.47
CA VAL A 61 -2.95 0.10 5.74
C VAL A 61 -4.42 0.50 5.76
N LEU A 62 -4.83 1.19 6.82
CA LEU A 62 -6.15 1.81 6.91
C LEU A 62 -6.04 3.29 6.58
N LEU A 63 -6.94 3.78 5.74
CA LEU A 63 -7.11 5.21 5.45
C LEU A 63 -8.51 5.67 5.82
N GLU A 64 -8.63 6.86 6.40
CA GLU A 64 -9.93 7.51 6.56
C GLU A 64 -10.53 7.95 5.22
N GLY A 65 -11.84 8.20 5.23
CA GLY A 65 -12.51 8.93 4.16
C GLY A 65 -13.39 8.07 3.26
N ARG A 66 -13.73 6.83 3.65
CA ARG A 66 -14.72 6.05 2.90
C ARG A 66 -16.11 6.69 3.01
N PRO A 67 -16.77 7.07 1.90
CA PRO A 67 -18.12 7.62 1.95
C PRO A 67 -19.17 6.62 2.46
N GLU A 68 -20.22 7.13 3.11
CA GLU A 68 -21.31 6.31 3.64
C GLU A 68 -22.13 5.63 2.55
N ASN A 69 -22.33 6.33 1.42
CA ASN A 69 -23.25 5.93 0.36
C ASN A 69 -22.59 5.12 -0.77
N GLU A 70 -21.28 4.87 -0.67
CA GLU A 70 -20.54 4.13 -1.69
C GLU A 70 -20.46 2.63 -1.36
N ASN A 71 -21.01 1.84 -2.27
CA ASN A 71 -21.02 0.38 -2.22
C ASN A 71 -19.95 -0.27 -3.10
N TYR A 72 -18.97 0.50 -3.60
CA TYR A 72 -17.84 -0.05 -4.36
C TYR A 72 -16.68 -0.46 -3.44
N SER A 73 -15.67 -1.09 -4.04
CA SER A 73 -14.49 -1.63 -3.34
C SER A 73 -13.78 -0.55 -2.52
N PRO A 74 -13.47 -0.80 -1.23
CA PRO A 74 -12.69 0.14 -0.43
C PRO A 74 -11.19 0.12 -0.77
N ALA A 75 -10.75 -0.73 -1.71
CA ALA A 75 -9.34 -0.85 -2.05
C ALA A 75 -8.79 0.48 -2.57
N GLN A 76 -7.78 1.00 -1.87
CA GLN A 76 -7.04 2.19 -2.26
C GLN A 76 -5.83 1.78 -3.10
N GLN A 77 -5.06 0.78 -2.66
CA GLN A 77 -3.95 0.23 -3.43
C GLN A 77 -3.72 -1.25 -3.11
N LEU A 78 -3.19 -1.96 -4.10
CA LEU A 78 -2.51 -3.24 -3.94
C LEU A 78 -1.08 -3.02 -4.44
N SER A 79 -0.09 -3.29 -3.60
CA SER A 79 1.31 -3.13 -3.97
C SER A 79 1.99 -4.48 -4.18
N PHE A 80 3.07 -4.44 -4.94
CA PHE A 80 3.90 -5.60 -5.21
C PHE A 80 5.35 -5.31 -4.83
N TYR A 81 5.95 -6.22 -4.07
CA TYR A 81 7.35 -6.18 -3.72
C TYR A 81 8.20 -6.76 -4.85
N LEU A 82 9.34 -6.11 -5.09
CA LEU A 82 10.41 -6.56 -5.97
C LEU A 82 11.71 -6.58 -5.18
N GLU A 83 12.58 -7.53 -5.52
CA GLU A 83 13.78 -7.82 -4.75
C GLU A 83 14.77 -6.66 -4.70
N ASN A 84 14.82 -5.86 -5.78
CA ASN A 84 15.83 -4.81 -5.92
C ASN A 84 15.39 -3.70 -6.89
N LEU A 85 16.17 -2.61 -6.89
CA LEU A 85 15.93 -1.43 -7.69
C LEU A 85 16.01 -1.68 -9.21
N ASP A 86 16.85 -2.63 -9.65
CA ASP A 86 16.98 -2.93 -11.08
C ASP A 86 15.75 -3.67 -11.61
N GLU A 87 15.15 -4.56 -10.80
CA GLU A 87 13.85 -5.14 -11.09
C GLU A 87 12.74 -4.09 -11.12
N LEU A 88 12.74 -3.12 -10.18
CA LEU A 88 11.79 -2.02 -10.14
C LEU A 88 11.88 -1.16 -11.42
N ARG A 89 13.09 -0.79 -11.85
CA ARG A 89 13.34 -0.07 -13.10
C ARG A 89 12.90 -0.86 -14.32
N THR A 90 13.22 -2.15 -14.35
CA THR A 90 12.84 -3.05 -15.45
C THR A 90 11.33 -3.16 -15.58
N LEU A 91 10.60 -3.26 -14.47
CA LEU A 91 9.14 -3.29 -14.49
C LEU A 91 8.57 -1.96 -15.00
N ARG A 92 9.05 -0.83 -14.48
CA ARG A 92 8.65 0.50 -14.96
C ARG A 92 8.83 0.63 -16.46
N ASP A 93 10.01 0.30 -16.98
CA ASP A 93 10.32 0.45 -18.41
C ASP A 93 9.42 -0.41 -19.28
N ARG A 94 9.06 -1.62 -18.80
CA ARG A 94 8.09 -2.47 -19.46
C ARG A 94 6.68 -1.88 -19.46
N LEU A 95 6.21 -1.36 -18.33
CA LEU A 95 4.89 -0.72 -18.23
C LEU A 95 4.80 0.46 -19.21
N VAL A 96 5.82 1.32 -19.23
CA VAL A 96 5.90 2.47 -20.16
C VAL A 96 5.95 2.02 -21.62
N ALA A 97 6.70 0.96 -21.94
CA ALA A 97 6.75 0.42 -23.31
C ALA A 97 5.40 -0.12 -23.79
N GLU A 98 4.54 -0.59 -22.88
CA GLU A 98 3.16 -1.02 -23.14
C GLU A 98 2.14 0.14 -23.09
N GLY A 99 2.61 1.39 -22.92
CA GLY A 99 1.76 2.58 -22.89
C GLY A 99 1.02 2.81 -21.57
N ILE A 100 1.42 2.13 -20.48
CA ILE A 100 0.87 2.35 -19.15
C ILE A 100 1.54 3.58 -18.52
N GLU A 101 0.72 4.53 -18.07
CA GLU A 101 1.17 5.76 -17.43
C GLU A 101 1.71 5.48 -16.03
N ILE A 102 2.81 6.14 -15.66
CA ILE A 102 3.30 6.14 -14.29
C ILE A 102 2.80 7.43 -13.63
N ASP A 103 1.84 7.30 -12.72
CA ASP A 103 1.21 8.41 -11.98
C ASP A 103 2.23 9.12 -11.08
N ARG A 104 3.02 8.36 -10.31
CA ARG A 104 3.91 8.96 -9.29
C ARG A 104 5.11 8.10 -8.95
N TYR A 105 6.22 8.74 -8.56
CA TYR A 105 7.35 8.12 -7.88
C TYR A 105 7.39 8.54 -6.41
N ALA A 106 7.69 7.61 -5.50
CA ALA A 106 7.78 7.91 -4.07
C ALA A 106 8.98 7.24 -3.41
N CYS A 107 9.57 7.97 -2.46
CA CYS A 107 10.54 7.46 -1.50
C CYS A 107 9.91 7.51 -0.11
N HIS A 108 9.74 6.35 0.50
CA HIS A 108 9.17 6.20 1.85
C HIS A 108 10.26 6.12 2.93
N GLY A 109 11.49 6.54 2.60
CA GLY A 109 12.67 6.43 3.46
C GLY A 109 13.29 5.03 3.45
N ASN A 110 12.49 4.00 3.73
CA ASN A 110 12.92 2.58 3.73
C ASN A 110 12.62 1.83 2.42
N ALA A 111 11.76 2.39 1.55
CA ALA A 111 11.35 1.78 0.30
C ALA A 111 11.26 2.80 -0.84
N LEU A 112 11.55 2.35 -2.06
CA LEU A 112 11.32 3.11 -3.30
C LEU A 112 10.16 2.47 -4.05
N SER A 113 9.23 3.29 -4.52
CA SER A 113 8.04 2.82 -5.22
C SER A 113 7.64 3.76 -6.35
N PHE A 114 6.82 3.24 -7.26
CA PHE A 114 6.06 4.05 -8.20
C PHE A 114 4.61 3.53 -8.28
N TYR A 115 3.71 4.42 -8.67
CA TYR A 115 2.27 4.19 -8.80
C TYR A 115 1.90 4.34 -10.27
N PHE A 116 1.02 3.48 -10.77
CA PHE A 116 0.61 3.37 -12.17
C PHE A 116 -0.81 2.81 -12.27
#